data_AF-J0APS9-F1
#
_entry.id   AF-J0APS9-F1
#
_cell.length_a   1.000
_cell.length_b   1.000
_cell.length_c   1.000
_cell.angle_alpha   90.00
_cell.angle_beta   90.00
_cell.angle_gamma   90.00
#
_symmetry.space_group_name_H-M   'P 1'
#
loop_
_entity.id
_entity.type
_entity.pdbx_description
1 polymer ?
#
loop_
_entity_poly.entity_id
_entity_poly.type
_entity_poly.pdbx_seq_one_letter_code
_entity_poly.pdbx_strand_id
1 'polypeptide(L)' 'MDLGENRLRQIISGIALDYEPESLVGQMVCVVANLKPAKLMGEMSEGMILAVRDSDNLALISPTKEKIAGSLIS' A
#
# COMPACT_ATOMS: atom_id res chain seq x y z
N MET A 1 5.16 -1.31 -5.83
CA MET A 1 5.32 -1.67 -4.40
C MET A 1 6.31 -2.80 -4.28
N ASP A 2 7.33 -2.64 -3.44
CA ASP A 2 8.28 -3.71 -3.10
C ASP A 2 7.70 -4.56 -1.96
N LEU A 3 7.51 -5.85 -2.23
CA LEU A 3 7.03 -6.84 -1.25
C LEU A 3 8.07 -7.95 -1.01
N GLY A 4 9.36 -7.69 -1.27
CA GLY A 4 10.43 -8.68 -1.12
C GLY A 4 10.40 -9.78 -2.19
N GLU A 5 9.75 -9.52 -3.32
CA GLU A 5 9.66 -10.42 -4.46
C GLU A 5 10.68 -10.02 -5.55
N ASN A 6 10.92 -10.89 -6.52
CA ASN A 6 11.76 -10.58 -7.70
C ASN A 6 11.08 -9.60 -8.69
N ARG A 7 10.00 -8.92 -8.29
CA ARG A 7 9.28 -7.93 -9.08
C ARG A 7 8.59 -6.92 -8.17
N LEU A 8 8.36 -5.71 -8.69
CA LEU A 8 7.46 -4.75 -8.07
C LEU A 8 6.01 -5.07 -8.45
N ARG A 9 5.09 -4.95 -7.49
CA ARG A 9 3.65 -5.06 -7.74
C ARG A 9 3.00 -3.71 -7.99
N GLN A 10 2.06 -3.66 -8.92
CA GLN A 10 1.19 -2.49 -9.11
C GLN A 10 0.06 -2.54 -8.08
N ILE A 11 -0.13 -1.45 -7.33
CA ILE A 11 -1.24 -1.32 -6.38
C ILE A 11 -1.89 0.04 -6.61
N ILE A 12 -3.20 0.02 -6.82
CA ILE A 12 -4.01 1.21 -7.04
C ILE A 12 -4.78 1.50 -5.76
N SER A 13 -4.62 2.71 -5.23
CA SER A 13 -5.26 3.14 -3.98
C SER A 13 -5.95 4.50 -4.15
N GLY A 14 -7.11 4.65 -3.51
CA GLY A 14 -7.87 5.90 -3.49
C GLY A 14 -7.44 6.82 -2.35
N ILE A 15 -6.16 7.19 -2.30
CA ILE A 15 -5.57 8.03 -1.22
C ILE A 15 -5.07 9.39 -1.72
N ALA A 16 -5.30 9.71 -2.99
CA ALA A 16 -4.78 10.92 -3.64
C ALA A 16 -5.32 12.23 -3.05
N LEU A 17 -6.44 12.19 -2.31
CA LEU A 17 -6.97 13.36 -1.62
C LEU A 17 -6.25 13.65 -0.29
N ASP A 18 -5.58 12.63 0.28
CA ASP A 18 -5.00 12.67 1.61
C ASP A 18 -3.46 12.76 1.56
N TYR A 19 -2.82 12.35 0.45
CA TYR A 19 -1.36 12.26 0.31
C TYR A 19 -0.84 12.79 -1.01
N GLU A 20 0.20 13.62 -0.93
CA GLU A 20 1.02 14.01 -2.09
C GLU A 20 1.93 12.86 -2.52
N PRO A 21 2.13 12.61 -3.83
CA PRO A 21 2.94 11.51 -4.34
C PRO A 21 4.36 11.45 -3.75
N GLU A 22 5.01 12.61 -3.58
CA GLU A 22 6.38 12.73 -3.08
C GLU A 22 6.50 12.30 -1.62
N SER A 23 5.43 12.47 -0.83
CA SER A 23 5.39 12.10 0.58
C SER A 23 5.37 10.58 0.80
N LEU A 24 4.95 9.82 -0.22
CA LEU A 24 4.83 8.37 -0.18
C LEU A 24 6.13 7.65 -0.56
N VAL A 25 7.07 8.35 -1.19
CA VAL A 25 8.35 7.76 -1.60
C VAL A 25 9.18 7.41 -0.36
N GLY A 26 9.61 6.15 -0.27
CA GLY A 26 10.39 5.65 0.87
C GLY A 26 9.57 5.32 2.13
N GLN A 27 8.26 5.53 2.10
CA GLN A 27 7.38 5.14 3.22
C GLN A 27 7.15 3.63 3.22
N MET A 28 7.22 3.02 4.40
CA MET A 28 6.76 1.64 4.60
C MET A 28 5.27 1.62 4.86
N VAL A 29 4.56 0.71 4.19
CA VAL A 29 3.11 0.51 4.37
C VAL A 29 2.79 -0.97 4.46
N CYS A 30 1.69 -1.29 5.13
CA CYS A 30 1.15 -2.64 5.18
C CYS A 30 0.27 -2.91 3.95
N VAL A 31 0.41 -4.08 3.36
CA VAL A 31 -0.30 -4.47 2.13
C VAL A 31 -0.93 -5.86 2.29
N VAL A 32 -2.17 -6.01 1.82
CA VAL A 32 -2.80 -7.31 1.62
C VAL A 32 -2.38 -7.87 0.25
N ALA A 33 -1.51 -8.89 0.27
CA ALA A 33 -0.86 -9.42 -0.93
C ALA A 33 -1.50 -10.70 -1.52
N ASN A 34 -2.48 -11.29 -0.84
CA ASN A 34 -3.14 -12.54 -1.23
C ASN A 34 -4.48 -12.35 -1.98
N LEU A 35 -4.86 -11.10 -2.28
CA LEU A 35 -6.06 -10.80 -3.05
C LEU A 35 -5.87 -11.20 -4.51
N LYS A 36 -6.96 -11.64 -5.15
CA LYS A 36 -6.97 -11.82 -6.61
C LYS A 36 -6.80 -10.44 -7.26
N PRO A 37 -5.96 -10.32 -8.32
CA PRO A 37 -5.83 -9.05 -9.04
C PRO A 37 -7.18 -8.53 -9.51
N ALA A 38 -7.39 -7.22 -9.38
CA ALA A 38 -8.64 -6.55 -9.74
C ALA A 38 -8.35 -5.35 -10.62
N LYS A 39 -9.22 -5.11 -11.62
CA LYS A 39 -9.16 -3.89 -12.43
C LYS A 39 -9.79 -2.73 -11.67
N LEU A 40 -9.03 -1.67 -11.44
CA LEU A 40 -9.48 -0.42 -10.83
C LEU A 40 -9.14 0.71 -11.79
N MET A 41 -10.13 1.52 -12.17
CA MET A 41 -9.96 2.65 -13.10
C MET A 41 -9.25 2.27 -14.42
N GLY A 42 -9.49 1.06 -14.93
CA GLY A 42 -8.88 0.55 -16.17
C GLY A 42 -7.53 -0.16 -15.99
N GLU A 43 -6.87 0.05 -14.86
CA GLU A 43 -5.55 -0.48 -14.54
C GLU A 43 -5.64 -1.71 -13.62
N MET A 44 -4.64 -2.61 -13.67
CA MET A 44 -4.62 -3.81 -12.83
C MET A 44 -4.00 -3.51 -11.46
N SER A 45 -4.70 -3.82 -10.37
CA SER A 45 -4.16 -3.77 -9.00
C SER A 45 -3.93 -5.18 -8.47
N GLU A 46 -2.71 -5.45 -7.98
CA GLU A 46 -2.25 -6.75 -7.48
C GLU A 46 -2.14 -6.80 -5.94
N GLY A 47 -2.90 -5.92 -5.26
CA GLY A 47 -2.94 -5.84 -3.81
C GLY A 47 -3.78 -4.67 -3.32
N MET A 48 -3.73 -4.47 -2.01
CA MET A 48 -4.42 -3.37 -1.33
C MET A 48 -3.54 -2.82 -0.21
N ILE A 49 -3.31 -1.51 -0.20
CA ILE A 49 -2.66 -0.84 0.94
C ILE A 49 -3.67 -0.76 2.08
N LEU A 50 -3.22 -1.04 3.30
CA LEU A 50 -4.02 -0.88 4.50
C LEU A 50 -3.95 0.55 5.02
N ALA A 51 -5.12 1.12 5.30
CA ALA A 51 -5.27 2.44 5.87
C ALA A 51 -6.43 2.44 6.87
N VAL A 52 -6.37 3.35 7.82
CA VAL A 52 -7.47 3.68 8.72
C VAL A 52 -8.09 4.96 8.20
N ARG A 53 -9.41 4.98 8.03
CA ARG A 53 -10.17 6.18 7.66
C ARG A 53 -11.15 6.51 8.78
N ASP A 54 -11.08 7.75 9.26
CA ASP A 54 -12.12 8.35 10.11
C ASP A 54 -12.94 9.37 9.30
N SER A 55 -13.67 10.29 9.96
CA SER A 55 -14.63 11.18 9.31
C SER A 55 -14.06 11.94 8.11
N ASP A 56 -12.81 12.44 8.20
CA ASP A 56 -12.19 13.20 7.12
C ASP A 56 -10.69 12.91 6.94
N ASN A 57 -10.09 12.05 7.76
CA ASN A 57 -8.66 11.75 7.70
C ASN A 57 -8.41 10.29 7.28
N LEU A 58 -7.40 10.08 6.44
CA LEU A 58 -6.87 8.76 6.13
C LEU A 58 -5.43 8.65 6.62
N ALA A 59 -5.16 7.63 7.44
CA ALA A 59 -3.85 7.29 7.92
C ALA A 59 -3.40 5.94 7.38
N LEU A 60 -2.24 5.89 6.72
CA LEU A 60 -1.64 4.62 6.28
C LEU A 60 -1.20 3.77 7.50
N ILE A 61 -1.43 2.46 7.42
CA ILE A 61 -0.92 1.53 8.42
C ILE A 61 0.54 1.19 8.09
N SER A 62 1.42 1.45 9.04
CA SER A 62 2.87 1.27 8.89
C SER A 62 3.46 0.64 10.15
N PRO A 63 4.54 -0.15 10.04
CA PRO A 63 5.24 -0.69 11.21
C PRO A 63 5.90 0.45 12.00
N THR A 64 5.87 0.37 13.34
CA THR A 64 6.49 1.37 14.23
C THR A 64 8.02 1.34 14.22
N LYS A 65 8.62 0.32 13.61
CA LYS A 65 10.05 0.16 13.42
C LYS A 65 10.32 -0.20 11.98
N GLU A 66 11.48 0.19 11.48
CA GLU A 66 11.93 -0.20 10.15
C GLU A 66 12.01 -1.72 10.00
N LYS A 67 11.56 -2.20 8.83
CA LYS A 67 11.50 -3.61 8.46
C LYS A 67 11.96 -3.79 7.03
N ILE A 68 12.38 -5.01 6.72
CA ILE A 68 12.71 -5.43 5.37
C ILE A 68 11.41 -5.53 4.56
N ALA A 69 11.41 -5.01 3.34
CA ALA A 69 10.27 -5.13 2.43
C ALA A 69 9.87 -6.61 2.28
N GLY A 70 8.56 -6.88 2.31
CA GLY A 70 8.03 -8.26 2.26
C GLY A 70 7.97 -9.01 3.60
N SER A 71 8.39 -8.39 4.71
CA SER A 71 8.19 -9.00 6.04
C SER A 71 6.70 -9.31 6.29
N LEU A 72 6.41 -10.52 6.77
CA LEU A 72 5.05 -10.93 7.11
C LEU A 72 4.55 -10.18 8.35
N ILE A 73 3.28 -9.82 8.31
CA ILE A 73 2.56 -9.22 9.44
C ILE A 73 2.04 -10.38 10.32
N SER A 74 2.29 -10.31 11.62
CA SER A 74 1.86 -11.30 12.62
C SER A 74 0.72 -10.79 13.49
#